data_AF-A0A366LMZ6-F1
#
_entry.id   AF-A0A366LMZ6-F1
#
_cell.length_a   1.000
_cell.length_b   1.000
_cell.length_c   1.000
_cell.angle_alpha   90.00
_cell.angle_beta   90.00
_cell.angle_gamma   90.00
#
_symmetry.space_group_name_H-M   'P 1'
#
loop_
_entity.id
_entity.type
_entity.pdbx_description
1 polymer ?
#
loop_
_entity_poly.entity_id
_entity_poly.type
_entity_poly.pdbx_seq_one_letter_code
_entity_poly.pdbx_strand_id
1 'polypeptide(L)'
;MIGVTAQDDGLFLVWEVESGSDGKSGVTKDEVVAEKDMLSALATFRHGRGRVRYARLAPAARGTIYDHRYGSTLVTAHRTDGVTISVVGDAWEDTQ
;
A
#
# COMPACT_ATOMS: atom_id res chain seq x y z
N MET A 1 -9.34 34.83 3.94
CA MET A 1 -9.09 34.15 2.65
C MET A 1 -8.00 33.12 2.91
N ILE A 2 -8.37 31.89 3.31
CA ILE A 2 -7.39 30.82 3.53
C ILE A 2 -7.12 30.21 2.16
N GLY A 3 -5.98 30.55 1.57
CA GLY A 3 -5.51 29.92 0.36
C GLY A 3 -5.20 28.45 0.65
N VAL A 4 -6.11 27.56 0.27
CA VAL A 4 -5.80 26.14 0.08
C VAL A 4 -4.80 26.10 -1.06
N THR A 5 -3.51 26.02 -0.73
CA THR A 5 -2.47 25.75 -1.72
C THR A 5 -2.72 24.36 -2.27
N ALA A 6 -3.18 24.30 -3.52
CA ALA A 6 -3.26 23.11 -4.35
C ALA A 6 -1.85 22.57 -4.66
N GLN A 7 -1.15 22.02 -3.66
CA GLN A 7 0.15 21.36 -3.83
C GLN A 7 0.23 19.98 -3.16
N ASP A 8 -0.85 19.48 -2.58
CA ASP A 8 -0.97 18.09 -2.18
C ASP A 8 -2.06 17.47 -3.07
N ASP A 9 -1.69 16.80 -4.16
CA ASP A 9 -2.63 16.11 -5.05
C ASP A 9 -3.46 15.00 -4.36
N GLY A 10 -3.22 14.83 -3.04
CA GLY A 10 -3.88 13.88 -2.17
C GLY A 10 -3.51 12.44 -2.52
N LEU A 11 -2.52 12.23 -3.39
CA LEU A 11 -2.06 10.93 -3.83
C LEU A 11 -0.96 10.42 -2.91
N PHE A 12 -1.21 9.24 -2.35
CA PHE A 12 -0.29 8.49 -1.50
C PHE A 12 -0.17 7.07 -2.04
N LEU A 13 0.82 6.36 -1.54
CA LEU A 13 0.97 4.94 -1.68
C LEU A 13 0.77 4.30 -0.32
N VAL A 14 -0.16 3.36 -0.26
CA VAL A 14 -0.36 2.51 0.89
C VAL A 14 0.27 1.17 0.57
N TRP A 15 1.04 0.66 1.52
CA TRP A 15 1.52 -0.70 1.45
C TRP A 15 0.97 -1.50 2.62
N GLU A 16 0.68 -2.78 2.35
CA GLU A 16 0.10 -3.72 3.29
C GLU A 16 0.84 -5.05 3.16
N VAL A 17 1.03 -5.73 4.29
CA VAL A 17 1.58 -7.08 4.41
C VAL A 17 0.66 -7.89 5.31
N GLU A 18 0.26 -9.05 4.83
CA GLU A 18 -0.57 -10.01 5.55
C GLU A 18 0.20 -11.32 5.76
N SER A 19 0.19 -11.84 6.99
CA SER A 19 0.75 -13.13 7.37
C SER A 19 -0.16 -13.80 8.41
N GLY A 20 -1.20 -14.49 7.93
CA GLY A 20 -2.18 -15.14 8.80
C GLY A 20 -2.98 -14.11 9.59
N SER A 21 -2.82 -14.08 10.93
CA SER A 21 -3.47 -13.11 11.83
C SER A 21 -2.63 -11.88 12.14
N ASP A 22 -1.39 -11.81 11.65
CA ASP A 22 -0.49 -10.66 11.83
C ASP A 22 -0.31 -9.91 10.51
N GLY A 23 0.05 -8.63 10.60
CA GLY A 23 0.22 -7.80 9.44
C GLY A 23 0.90 -6.47 9.76
N LYS A 24 1.45 -5.85 8.72
CA LYS A 24 2.11 -4.55 8.79
C LYS A 24 1.62 -3.70 7.64
N SER A 25 1.50 -2.41 7.86
CA SER A 25 1.13 -1.46 6.81
C SER A 25 1.81 -0.13 7.03
N GLY A 26 1.83 0.68 5.98
CA GLY A 26 2.36 2.03 6.02
C GLY A 26 1.87 2.86 4.85
N VAL A 27 2.15 4.16 4.93
CA VAL A 27 1.78 5.14 3.91
C VAL A 27 2.97 6.03 3.61
N THR A 28 3.20 6.29 2.32
CA THR A 28 4.26 7.20 1.85
C THR A 28 3.83 7.84 0.53
N LYS A 29 4.59 8.82 0.04
CA LYS A 29 4.38 9.45 -1.27
C LYS A 29 5.38 8.96 -2.33
N ASP A 30 6.32 8.12 -1.94
CA ASP A 30 7.40 7.62 -2.79
C ASP A 30 7.20 6.12 -3.05
N GLU A 31 7.12 5.75 -4.33
CA GLU A 31 6.84 4.37 -4.75
C GLU A 31 7.97 3.41 -4.38
N VAL A 32 9.22 3.86 -4.53
CA VAL A 32 10.41 3.07 -4.24
C VAL A 32 10.51 2.82 -2.73
N VAL A 33 10.20 3.84 -1.93
CA VAL A 33 10.13 3.69 -0.47
C VAL A 33 8.98 2.75 -0.09
N ALA A 34 7.81 2.87 -0.71
CA ALA A 34 6.66 2.01 -0.43
C ALA A 34 6.98 0.53 -0.69
N GLU A 35 7.56 0.22 -1.85
CA GLU A 35 7.96 -1.14 -2.21
C GLU A 35 9.04 -1.66 -1.26
N LYS A 36 10.07 -0.87 -0.97
CA LYS A 36 11.16 -1.28 -0.09
C LYS A 36 10.69 -1.57 1.34
N ASP A 37 9.83 -0.70 1.89
CA ASP A 37 9.28 -0.88 3.24
C ASP A 37 8.36 -2.11 3.30
N MET A 38 7.52 -2.30 2.27
CA MET A 38 6.68 -3.49 2.12
C MET A 38 7.53 -4.77 2.09
N LEU A 39 8.58 -4.83 1.26
CA LEU A 39 9.46 -6.00 1.17
C LEU A 39 10.24 -6.24 2.47
N SER A 40 10.69 -5.18 3.12
CA SER A 40 11.39 -5.27 4.42
C SER A 40 10.46 -5.78 5.51
N ALA A 41 9.21 -5.34 5.54
CA ALA A 41 8.19 -5.83 6.45
C ALA A 41 7.84 -7.31 6.16
N LEU A 42 7.63 -7.66 4.89
CA LEU A 42 7.34 -9.03 4.46
C LEU A 42 8.48 -10.00 4.82
N ALA A 43 9.73 -9.56 4.74
CA ALA A 43 10.89 -10.37 5.08
C ALA A 43 10.93 -10.82 6.55
N THR A 44 10.19 -10.14 7.45
CA THR A 44 10.07 -10.52 8.86
C THR A 44 9.17 -11.74 9.09
N PHE A 45 8.36 -12.11 8.09
CA PHE A 45 7.47 -13.27 8.14
C PHE A 45 8.06 -14.47 7.40
N ARG A 46 7.72 -15.69 7.87
CA ARG A 46 8.09 -16.93 7.19
C ARG A 46 7.27 -17.15 5.91
N HIS A 47 5.99 -16.81 5.99
CA HIS A 47 5.04 -16.84 4.88
C HIS A 47 4.21 -15.55 4.91
N GLY A 48 3.75 -15.09 3.76
CA GLY A 48 2.86 -13.94 3.71
C GLY A 48 2.76 -13.37 2.30
N ARG A 49 2.00 -12.30 2.19
CA ARG A 49 1.90 -11.52 0.95
C ARG A 49 1.94 -10.04 1.27
N GLY A 50 2.48 -9.25 0.36
CA GLY A 50 2.53 -7.81 0.45
C GLY A 50 2.02 -7.15 -0.83
N ARG A 51 1.49 -5.93 -0.71
CA ARG A 51 0.96 -5.17 -1.82
C ARG A 51 1.21 -3.68 -1.63
N VAL A 52 1.45 -2.98 -2.72
CA VAL A 52 1.49 -1.52 -2.76
C VAL A 52 0.40 -1.02 -3.70
N ARG A 53 -0.39 -0.04 -3.25
CA ARG A 53 -1.48 0.57 -4.03
C ARG A 53 -1.43 2.08 -3.91
N TYR A 54 -1.87 2.76 -4.96
CA TYR A 54 -2.23 4.16 -4.82
C TYR A 54 -3.41 4.31 -3.86
N ALA A 55 -3.41 5.38 -3.09
CA ALA A 55 -4.53 5.82 -2.29
C ALA A 55 -4.70 7.33 -2.51
N ARG A 56 -5.94 7.75 -2.74
CA ARG A 56 -6.25 9.18 -2.83
C ARG A 56 -7.11 9.62 -1.65
N LEU A 57 -6.68 10.68 -0.97
CA LEU A 57 -7.51 11.41 -0.02
C LEU A 57 -8.53 12.23 -0.83
N ALA A 58 -9.80 11.84 -0.78
CA ALA A 58 -10.89 12.64 -1.29
C ALA A 58 -11.43 13.53 -0.15
N PRO A 59 -11.68 14.83 -0.40
CA PRO A 59 -12.33 15.68 0.59
C PRO A 59 -13.72 15.11 0.90
N ALA A 60 -13.96 14.80 2.17
CA ALA A 60 -15.26 14.31 2.61
C ALA A 60 -16.29 15.46 2.53
N ALA A 61 -17.50 15.17 2.04
CA ALA A 61 -18.57 16.15 2.03
C ALA A 61 -18.99 16.48 3.48
N ARG A 62 -18.75 17.73 3.89
CA ARG A 62 -19.20 18.35 5.16
C ARG A 62 -18.64 17.73 6.44
N GLY A 63 -17.50 18.26 6.90
CA GLY A 63 -17.12 18.23 8.32
C GLY A 63 -16.62 16.89 8.89
N THR A 64 -16.28 15.92 8.04
CA THR A 64 -15.74 14.62 8.47
C THR A 64 -14.31 14.39 7.97
N ILE A 65 -13.62 13.44 8.63
CA ILE A 65 -12.28 12.97 8.30
C ILE A 65 -12.30 12.38 6.87
N TYR A 66 -11.28 12.69 6.07
CA TYR A 66 -11.13 12.36 4.65
C TYR A 66 -11.54 10.93 4.24
N ASP A 67 -12.13 10.78 3.05
CA ASP A 67 -12.44 9.48 2.42
C ASP A 67 -11.20 8.95 1.69
N HIS A 68 -10.80 7.71 1.96
CA HIS A 68 -9.65 7.07 1.31
C HIS A 68 -10.13 6.19 0.16
N ARG A 69 -9.76 6.55 -1.07
CA ARG A 69 -10.03 5.71 -2.24
C ARG A 69 -8.77 4.99 -2.68
N TYR A 70 -8.75 3.68 -2.55
CA TYR A 70 -7.67 2.85 -3.09
C TYR A 70 -7.77 2.79 -4.62
N GLY A 71 -6.66 3.09 -5.28
CA GLY A 71 -6.47 2.99 -6.72
C GLY A 71 -5.82 1.68 -7.13
N SER A 72 -5.15 1.71 -8.28
CA SER A 72 -4.45 0.56 -8.87
C SER A 72 -3.36 0.01 -7.96
N THR A 73 -3.21 -1.31 -7.98
CA THR A 73 -2.07 -2.00 -7.38
C THR A 73 -0.85 -1.86 -8.28
N LEU A 74 0.26 -1.45 -7.68
CA LEU A 74 1.54 -1.26 -8.37
C LEU A 74 2.42 -2.49 -8.31
N VAL A 75 2.49 -3.12 -7.15
CA VAL A 75 3.30 -4.31 -6.93
C VAL A 75 2.61 -5.20 -5.93
N THR A 76 2.72 -6.49 -6.17
CA THR A 76 2.37 -7.54 -5.23
C THR A 76 3.61 -8.38 -4.96
N ALA A 77 3.73 -8.91 -3.76
CA ALA A 77 4.79 -9.82 -3.41
C ALA A 77 4.20 -10.98 -2.63
N HIS A 78 4.70 -12.18 -2.89
CA HIS A 78 4.40 -13.38 -2.13
C HIS A 78 5.68 -13.91 -1.50
N ARG A 79 5.59 -14.37 -0.25
CA ARG A 79 6.70 -15.00 0.45
C ARG A 79 6.30 -16.38 0.94
N THR A 80 7.10 -17.37 0.61
CA THR A 80 6.94 -18.76 1.04
C THR A 80 8.29 -19.30 1.48
N ASP A 81 8.37 -19.85 2.69
CA ASP A 81 9.59 -20.48 3.23
C ASP A 81 10.86 -19.62 3.07
N GLY A 82 10.71 -18.32 3.26
CA GLY A 82 11.84 -17.38 3.20
C GLY A 82 12.21 -16.88 1.80
N VAL A 83 11.57 -17.38 0.74
CA VAL A 83 11.73 -16.88 -0.64
C VAL A 83 10.64 -15.86 -0.92
N THR A 84 11.00 -14.67 -1.41
CA THR A 84 10.05 -13.64 -1.84
C THR A 84 10.04 -13.53 -3.36
N ILE A 85 8.86 -13.53 -3.95
CA ILE A 85 8.60 -13.28 -5.36
C ILE A 85 7.79 -11.99 -5.44
N SER A 86 8.27 -10.99 -6.17
CA SER A 86 7.53 -9.74 -6.44
C SER A 86 7.11 -9.67 -7.90
N VAL A 87 5.91 -9.17 -8.13
CA VAL A 87 5.26 -9.03 -9.44
C VAL A 87 4.69 -7.62 -9.55
N VAL A 88 5.00 -6.94 -10.65
CA VAL A 88 4.40 -5.64 -10.98
C VAL A 88 2.92 -5.85 -11.34
N GLY A 89 2.05 -5.01 -10.78
CA GLY A 89 0.60 -5.09 -10.96
C GLY A 89 -0.10 -5.90 -9.87
N ASP A 90 -1.39 -6.14 -10.10
CA ASP A 90 -2.25 -6.90 -9.18
C ASP A 90 -2.17 -8.40 -9.48
N ALA A 91 -1.39 -9.12 -8.66
CA ALA A 91 -1.44 -10.58 -8.56
C ALA A 91 -1.94 -11.01 -7.17
N TRP A 92 -2.65 -10.12 -6.47
CA TRP A 92 -3.07 -10.33 -5.09
C TRP A 92 -4.13 -11.44 -4.96
N GLU A 93 -4.92 -11.63 -6.02
CA GLU A 93 -6.01 -12.61 -6.11
C GLU A 93 -5.63 -13.91 -6.85
N ASP A 94 -4.39 -14.05 -7.33
CA ASP A 94 -3.93 -15.27 -8.00
C ASP A 94 -3.47 -16.30 -6.96
N THR A 95 -4.44 -16.83 -6.20
CA THR A 95 -4.27 -18.05 -5.42
C THR A 95 -5.51 -18.92 -5.64
N GLN A 96 -5.58 -19.59 -6.78
CA GLN A 96 -6.43 -20.77 -6.98
C GLN A 96 -5.56 -22.02 -7.10
#